data_AF-A0A3N5M3Z9-F1
#
_entry.id   AF-A0A3N5M3Z9-F1
#
_cell.length_a   1.000
_cell.length_b   1.000
_cell.length_c   1.000
_cell.angle_alpha   90.00
_cell.angle_beta   90.00
_cell.angle_gamma   90.00
#
_symmetry.space_group_name_H-M   'P 1'
#
loop_
_entity.id
_entity.type
_entity.pdbx_description
1 polymer ?
#
loop_
_entity_poly.entity_id
_entity_poly.type
_entity_poly.pdbx_seq_one_letter_code
_entity_poly.pdbx_strand_id
1 'polypeptide(L)'
;MKASLLKAQSSLVHAAVTVIVALFLLYLGFMTHYYALFYDGTMETLKYYKQLQVFNKEAFNLILQFIVFALILLAFELHKYRPGLFGLTFIVAMTGFLTQKSLLLTGVLPKYKRGYLALDFSEMENYSPSTFVFDAGLVLHYILIGLLFALLVVAIFTFAQRLREGKPLIRRLI
;
A
#
# COMPACT_ATOMS: atom_id res chain seq x y z
N MET A 1 7.72 1.42 29.79
CA MET A 1 7.87 1.35 28.31
C MET A 1 9.19 1.97 27.83
N LYS A 2 10.10 1.18 27.22
CA LYS A 2 11.40 1.69 26.75
C LYS A 2 11.19 2.68 25.60
N ALA A 3 11.82 3.85 25.66
CA ALA A 3 11.69 4.90 24.64
C ALA A 3 12.01 4.43 23.21
N SER A 4 12.77 3.34 23.06
CA SER A 4 13.10 2.70 21.78
C SER A 4 11.89 2.11 21.04
N LEU A 5 10.95 1.46 21.74
CA LEU A 5 9.79 0.82 21.11
C LEU A 5 8.80 1.86 20.55
N LEU A 6 8.59 2.95 21.29
CA LEU A 6 7.78 4.07 20.82
C LEU A 6 8.37 4.76 19.59
N LYS A 7 9.70 4.93 19.57
CA LYS A 7 10.41 5.49 18.42
C LYS A 7 10.27 4.55 17.22
N ALA A 8 10.49 3.25 17.40
CA ALA A 8 10.33 2.25 16.34
C ALA A 8 8.90 2.27 15.76
N GLN A 9 7.86 2.27 16.61
CA GLN A 9 6.48 2.38 16.17
C GLN A 9 6.24 3.65 15.34
N SER A 10 6.68 4.80 15.84
CA SER A 10 6.56 6.09 15.16
C SER A 10 7.26 6.09 13.79
N SER A 11 8.49 5.58 13.71
CA SER A 11 9.22 5.46 12.45
C SER A 11 8.54 4.53 11.46
N LEU A 12 7.99 3.41 11.92
CA LEU A 12 7.26 2.45 11.06
C LEU A 12 5.95 3.04 10.54
N VAL A 13 5.21 3.78 11.36
CA VAL A 13 3.99 4.50 10.92
C VAL A 13 4.34 5.49 9.82
N HIS A 14 5.33 6.35 10.04
CA HIS A 14 5.75 7.33 9.04
C HIS A 14 6.22 6.66 7.75
N ALA A 15 7.04 5.61 7.84
CA ALA A 15 7.49 4.86 6.68
C ALA A 15 6.32 4.25 5.90
N ALA A 16 5.34 3.64 6.59
CA ALA A 16 4.16 3.07 5.94
C ALA A 16 3.33 4.17 5.24
N VAL A 17 3.13 5.31 5.89
CA VAL A 17 2.44 6.47 5.30
C VAL A 17 3.17 6.96 4.06
N THR A 18 4.50 7.10 4.10
CA THR A 18 5.30 7.51 2.94
C THR A 18 5.13 6.56 1.76
N VAL A 19 5.15 5.24 2.00
CA VAL A 19 4.94 4.24 0.94
C VAL A 19 3.52 4.31 0.39
N ILE A 20 2.51 4.53 1.23
CA ILE A 20 1.11 4.70 0.78
C ILE A 20 0.97 5.95 -0.09
N VAL A 21 1.61 7.06 0.27
CA VAL A 21 1.61 8.29 -0.55
C VAL A 21 2.33 8.05 -1.88
N ALA A 22 3.46 7.34 -1.88
CA ALA A 22 4.17 6.98 -3.12
C ALA A 22 3.30 6.10 -4.03
N LEU A 23 2.59 5.12 -3.47
CA LEU A 23 1.61 4.32 -4.22
C LEU A 23 0.49 5.21 -4.78
N PHE A 24 -0.05 6.13 -3.99
CA PHE A 24 -1.09 7.07 -4.46
C PHE A 24 -0.63 7.87 -5.68
N LEU A 25 0.56 8.46 -5.62
CA LEU A 25 1.12 9.21 -6.75
C LEU A 25 1.37 8.31 -7.97
N LEU A 26 1.88 7.09 -7.75
CA LEU A 26 2.13 6.13 -8.82
C LEU A 26 0.85 5.74 -9.55
N TYR A 27 -0.22 5.41 -8.82
CA TYR A 27 -1.50 5.01 -9.42
C TYR A 27 -2.30 6.20 -9.99
N LEU A 28 -2.11 7.40 -9.44
CA LEU A 28 -2.63 8.63 -10.04
C LEU A 28 -1.98 8.89 -11.42
N GLY A 29 -0.66 8.73 -11.51
CA GLY A 29 0.11 8.89 -12.74
C GLY A 29 0.15 7.65 -13.64
N PHE A 30 -0.48 6.54 -13.26
CA PHE A 30 -0.28 5.26 -13.93
C PHE A 30 -0.58 5.31 -15.43
N MET A 31 -1.73 5.85 -15.80
CA MET A 31 -2.19 5.85 -17.19
C MET A 31 -1.38 6.79 -18.10
N THR A 32 -0.71 7.80 -17.54
CA THR A 32 0.02 8.78 -18.36
C THR A 32 1.18 8.14 -19.12
N HIS A 33 1.80 7.11 -18.54
CA HIS A 33 2.84 6.31 -19.18
C HIS A 33 2.35 5.48 -20.38
N TYR A 34 1.04 5.34 -20.55
CA TYR A 34 0.43 4.46 -21.54
C TYR A 34 -0.48 5.20 -22.53
N TYR A 35 -0.55 6.54 -22.49
CA TYR A 35 -1.39 7.31 -23.42
C TYR A 35 -0.99 7.15 -24.89
N ALA A 36 0.29 6.94 -25.19
CA ALA A 36 0.72 6.66 -26.57
C ALA A 36 0.06 5.39 -27.14
N LEU A 37 -0.25 4.39 -26.30
CA LEU A 37 -0.97 3.18 -26.74
C LEU A 37 -2.39 3.48 -27.24
N PHE A 38 -2.97 4.60 -26.81
CA PHE A 38 -4.29 5.07 -27.21
C PHE A 38 -4.25 5.96 -28.46
N TYR A 39 -3.30 6.91 -28.52
CA TYR A 39 -3.24 7.90 -29.59
C TYR A 39 -2.52 7.39 -30.83
N ASP A 40 -1.41 6.68 -30.63
CA ASP A 40 -0.45 6.32 -31.68
C ASP A 40 -0.39 4.79 -31.88
N GLY A 41 -1.27 4.07 -31.19
CA GLY A 41 -1.24 2.61 -31.11
C GLY A 41 -2.07 1.90 -32.20
N THR A 42 -1.81 0.61 -32.35
CA THR A 42 -2.63 -0.30 -33.16
C THR A 42 -3.94 -0.65 -32.45
N MET A 43 -4.83 -1.38 -33.13
CA MET A 43 -6.06 -1.89 -32.50
C MET A 43 -5.77 -2.79 -31.28
N GLU A 44 -4.64 -3.51 -31.30
CA GLU A 44 -4.25 -4.39 -30.21
C GLU A 44 -3.78 -3.59 -28.99
N THR A 45 -2.89 -2.62 -29.18
CA THR A 45 -2.41 -1.77 -28.08
C THR A 45 -3.53 -0.90 -27.51
N LEU A 46 -4.49 -0.46 -28.33
CA LEU A 46 -5.69 0.24 -27.89
C LEU A 46 -6.57 -0.66 -27.02
N LYS A 47 -6.77 -1.92 -27.42
CA LYS A 47 -7.52 -2.90 -26.62
C LYS A 47 -6.84 -3.13 -25.27
N TYR A 48 -5.51 -3.24 -25.26
CA TYR A 48 -4.74 -3.37 -24.04
C TYR A 48 -4.82 -2.12 -23.14
N TYR A 49 -4.73 -0.93 -23.72
CA TYR A 49 -4.92 0.35 -23.01
C TYR A 49 -6.27 0.41 -22.29
N LYS A 50 -7.36 -0.01 -22.94
CA LYS A 50 -8.69 -0.09 -22.31
C LYS A 50 -8.72 -1.05 -21.12
N GLN A 51 -8.01 -2.17 -21.20
CA GLN A 51 -7.88 -3.10 -20.06
C GLN A 51 -7.10 -2.47 -18.91
N LEU A 52 -6.05 -1.69 -19.21
CA LEU A 52 -5.30 -0.93 -18.21
C LEU A 52 -6.15 0.15 -17.54
N GLN A 53 -7.05 0.82 -18.27
CA GLN A 53 -7.97 1.80 -17.67
C GLN A 53 -8.87 1.17 -16.61
N VAL A 54 -9.45 -0.01 -16.90
CA VAL A 54 -10.28 -0.73 -15.93
C VAL A 54 -9.46 -1.14 -14.72
N PHE A 55 -8.25 -1.70 -14.94
CA PHE A 55 -7.34 -2.03 -13.85
C PHE A 55 -6.97 -0.82 -13.00
N ASN A 56 -6.54 0.28 -13.62
CA ASN A 56 -6.09 1.47 -12.90
C ASN A 56 -7.22 2.10 -12.09
N LYS A 57 -8.46 2.10 -12.62
CA LYS A 57 -9.63 2.57 -11.86
C LYS A 57 -9.80 1.78 -10.56
N GLU A 58 -9.78 0.46 -10.64
CA GLU A 58 -9.94 -0.40 -9.46
C GLU A 58 -8.75 -0.29 -8.50
N ALA A 59 -7.54 -0.27 -9.03
CA ALA A 59 -6.32 -0.10 -8.22
C ALA A 59 -6.32 1.26 -7.52
N PHE A 60 -6.60 2.35 -8.23
CA PHE A 60 -6.66 3.69 -7.66
C PHE A 60 -7.72 3.83 -6.57
N ASN A 61 -8.91 3.23 -6.76
CA ASN A 61 -9.93 3.17 -5.72
C ASN A 61 -9.45 2.45 -4.44
N LEU A 62 -8.68 1.37 -4.58
CA LEU A 62 -8.05 0.71 -3.42
C LEU A 62 -7.01 1.60 -2.76
N ILE A 63 -6.19 2.31 -3.54
CA ILE A 63 -5.18 3.20 -2.98
C ILE A 63 -5.79 4.42 -2.27
N LEU A 64 -6.93 4.93 -2.74
CA LEU A 64 -7.70 5.94 -1.99
C LEU A 64 -8.10 5.43 -0.60
N GLN A 65 -8.54 4.17 -0.49
CA GLN A 65 -8.82 3.55 0.81
C GLN A 65 -7.54 3.45 1.66
N PHE A 66 -6.40 3.15 1.05
CA PHE A 66 -5.12 3.10 1.77
C PHE A 66 -4.75 4.47 2.34
N ILE A 67 -4.99 5.57 1.61
CA ILE A 67 -4.79 6.93 2.11
C ILE A 67 -5.68 7.21 3.32
N VAL A 68 -6.95 6.79 3.30
CA VAL A 68 -7.84 6.91 4.47
C VAL A 68 -7.26 6.17 5.67
N PHE A 69 -6.79 4.93 5.48
CA PHE A 69 -6.13 4.18 6.55
C PHE A 69 -4.82 4.83 7.03
N ALA A 70 -4.04 5.44 6.13
CA ALA A 70 -2.82 6.17 6.48
C ALA A 70 -3.12 7.39 7.39
N LEU A 71 -4.21 8.11 7.13
CA LEU A 71 -4.65 9.22 8.00
C LEU A 71 -5.05 8.72 9.38
N ILE A 72 -5.75 7.58 9.47
CA ILE A 72 -6.12 6.98 10.75
C ILE A 72 -4.86 6.46 11.50
N LEU A 73 -3.87 5.93 10.77
CA LEU A 73 -2.56 5.55 11.30
C LEU A 73 -1.82 6.71 11.97
N LEU A 74 -1.84 7.90 11.35
CA LEU A 74 -1.28 9.11 11.94
C LEU A 74 -2.02 9.50 13.23
N ALA A 75 -3.35 9.42 13.25
CA ALA A 75 -4.13 9.63 14.47
C ALA A 75 -3.78 8.61 15.57
N PHE A 76 -3.54 7.36 15.20
CA PHE A 76 -3.07 6.33 16.14
C PHE A 76 -1.69 6.65 16.72
N GLU A 77 -0.79 7.22 15.92
CA GLU A 77 0.50 7.67 16.42
C GLU A 77 0.39 8.80 17.46
N LEU A 78 -0.53 9.75 17.26
CA LEU A 78 -0.79 10.80 18.26
C LEU A 78 -1.20 10.22 19.62
N HIS A 79 -1.84 9.04 19.62
CA HIS A 79 -2.26 8.31 20.81
C HIS A 79 -1.29 7.22 21.29
N LYS A 80 -0.05 7.17 20.77
CA LYS A 80 0.96 6.12 21.08
C LYS A 80 1.30 5.94 22.56
N TYR A 81 1.04 6.96 23.39
CA TYR A 81 1.26 6.89 24.84
C TYR A 81 0.16 6.16 25.62
N ARG A 82 -0.96 5.81 24.97
CA ARG A 82 -2.08 5.05 25.56
C ARG A 82 -2.49 3.85 24.67
N PRO A 83 -1.60 2.88 24.40
CA PRO A 83 -1.94 1.71 23.58
C PRO A 83 -2.98 0.83 24.28
N GLY A 84 -4.24 0.94 23.87
CA GLY A 84 -5.37 0.15 24.38
C GLY A 84 -5.74 -1.01 23.45
N LEU A 85 -6.63 -1.89 23.90
CA LEU A 85 -7.14 -3.02 23.10
C LEU A 85 -7.70 -2.53 21.75
N PHE A 86 -8.45 -1.43 21.76
CA PHE A 86 -8.97 -0.80 20.55
C PHE A 86 -7.88 -0.47 19.52
N GLY A 87 -6.76 0.07 20.00
CA GLY A 87 -5.60 0.40 19.15
C GLY A 87 -4.95 -0.82 18.53
N LEU A 88 -4.78 -1.89 19.32
CA LEU A 88 -4.24 -3.15 18.82
C LEU A 88 -5.19 -3.78 17.79
N THR A 89 -6.49 -3.86 18.09
CA THR A 89 -7.51 -4.38 17.16
C THR A 89 -7.52 -3.60 15.86
N PHE A 90 -7.40 -2.27 15.93
CA PHE A 90 -7.31 -1.43 14.74
C PHE A 90 -6.07 -1.75 13.89
N ILE A 91 -4.88 -1.82 14.50
CA ILE A 91 -3.65 -2.16 13.78
C ILE A 91 -3.73 -3.55 13.15
N VAL A 92 -4.30 -4.53 13.85
CA VAL A 92 -4.51 -5.89 13.33
C VAL A 92 -5.45 -5.86 12.11
N ALA A 93 -6.63 -5.25 12.25
CA ALA A 93 -7.63 -5.20 11.19
C ALA A 93 -7.12 -4.48 9.95
N MET A 94 -6.48 -3.32 10.13
CA MET A 94 -5.90 -2.54 9.06
C MET A 94 -4.73 -3.28 8.39
N THR A 95 -3.83 -3.90 9.17
CA THR A 95 -2.73 -4.70 8.61
C THR A 95 -3.27 -5.83 7.76
N GLY A 96 -4.28 -6.56 8.25
CA GLY A 96 -4.95 -7.62 7.49
C GLY A 96 -5.55 -7.11 6.19
N PHE A 97 -6.33 -6.02 6.26
CA PHE A 97 -6.99 -5.41 5.10
C PHE A 97 -5.98 -4.94 4.05
N LEU A 98 -5.01 -4.09 4.45
CA LEU A 98 -4.02 -3.51 3.53
C LEU A 98 -3.11 -4.60 2.92
N THR A 99 -2.75 -5.62 3.70
CA THR A 99 -1.95 -6.75 3.22
C THR A 99 -2.73 -7.57 2.21
N GLN A 100 -3.99 -7.93 2.51
CA GLN A 100 -4.84 -8.68 1.58
C GLN A 100 -5.00 -7.95 0.25
N LYS A 101 -5.31 -6.64 0.30
CA LYS A 101 -5.49 -5.83 -0.91
C LYS A 101 -4.19 -5.63 -1.68
N SER A 102 -3.07 -5.42 -0.98
CA SER A 102 -1.75 -5.34 -1.63
C SER A 102 -1.37 -6.66 -2.29
N LEU A 103 -1.61 -7.80 -1.64
CA LEU A 103 -1.34 -9.12 -2.22
C LEU A 103 -2.14 -9.36 -3.50
N LEU A 104 -3.43 -8.97 -3.51
CA LEU A 104 -4.25 -9.02 -4.73
C LEU A 104 -3.62 -8.20 -5.87
N LEU A 105 -3.22 -6.96 -5.60
CA LEU A 105 -2.57 -6.11 -6.60
C LEU A 105 -1.23 -6.71 -7.07
N THR A 106 -0.40 -7.23 -6.17
CA THR A 106 0.86 -7.90 -6.55
C THR A 106 0.65 -9.20 -7.33
N GLY A 107 -0.50 -9.86 -7.19
CA GLY A 107 -0.85 -11.02 -8.02
C GLY A 107 -1.31 -10.63 -9.42
N VAL A 108 -1.92 -9.45 -9.58
CA VAL A 108 -2.51 -8.97 -10.83
C VAL A 108 -1.53 -8.16 -11.68
N LEU A 109 -0.70 -7.29 -11.07
CA LEU A 109 0.30 -6.47 -11.76
C LEU A 109 1.21 -7.27 -12.73
N PRO A 110 1.76 -8.44 -12.35
CA PRO A 110 2.62 -9.21 -13.25
C PRO A 110 1.88 -9.72 -14.49
N LYS A 111 0.57 -9.97 -14.39
CA LYS A 111 -0.26 -10.39 -15.53
C LYS A 111 -0.36 -9.26 -16.55
N TYR A 112 -0.63 -8.04 -16.10
CA TYR A 112 -0.64 -6.87 -16.98
C TYR A 112 0.76 -6.60 -17.54
N LYS A 113 1.82 -6.61 -16.72
CA LYS A 113 3.20 -6.47 -17.21
C LYS A 113 3.53 -7.44 -18.34
N ARG A 114 3.19 -8.73 -18.19
CA ARG A 114 3.40 -9.73 -19.25
C ARG A 114 2.57 -9.44 -20.50
N GLY A 115 1.32 -9.02 -20.34
CA GLY A 115 0.46 -8.62 -21.46
C GLY A 115 1.05 -7.44 -22.23
N TYR A 116 1.56 -6.42 -21.53
CA TYR A 116 2.24 -5.28 -22.14
C TYR A 116 3.51 -5.68 -22.89
N LEU A 117 4.35 -6.54 -22.30
CA LEU A 117 5.58 -7.02 -22.93
C LEU A 117 5.34 -7.95 -24.14
N ALA A 118 4.13 -8.47 -24.30
CA ALA A 118 3.75 -9.31 -25.44
C ALA A 118 3.21 -8.51 -26.63
N LEU A 119 3.00 -7.19 -26.47
CA LEU A 119 2.55 -6.32 -27.55
C LEU A 119 3.67 -6.06 -28.55
N ASP A 120 3.30 -5.90 -29.81
CA ASP A 120 4.19 -5.38 -30.85
C ASP A 120 4.14 -3.85 -30.84
N PHE A 121 5.31 -3.22 -30.70
CA PHE A 121 5.49 -1.76 -30.72
C PHE A 121 6.21 -1.27 -31.98
N SER A 122 6.51 -2.16 -32.94
CA SER A 122 7.28 -1.83 -34.14
C SER A 122 6.61 -0.76 -35.02
N GLU A 123 5.27 -0.68 -34.98
CA GLU A 123 4.47 0.30 -35.72
C GLU A 123 4.35 1.66 -35.00
N MET A 124 4.82 1.78 -33.74
CA MET A 124 4.72 3.01 -32.95
C MET A 124 6.02 3.82 -33.04
N GLU A 125 6.03 4.81 -33.94
CA GLU A 125 7.20 5.66 -34.20
C GLU A 125 7.63 6.44 -32.93
N ASN A 126 8.92 6.39 -32.58
CA ASN A 126 9.50 7.06 -31.40
C ASN A 126 8.92 6.63 -30.03
N TYR A 127 8.18 5.53 -29.95
CA TYR A 127 7.71 4.99 -28.67
C TYR A 127 8.81 4.20 -27.96
N SER A 128 9.05 4.51 -26.68
CA SER A 128 9.97 3.77 -25.81
C SER A 128 9.17 2.98 -24.77
N PRO A 129 9.02 1.64 -24.94
CA PRO A 129 8.26 0.84 -24.01
C PRO A 129 8.87 0.86 -22.60
N SER A 130 8.02 1.01 -21.58
CA SER A 130 8.46 1.06 -20.19
C SER A 130 7.55 0.26 -19.25
N THR A 131 8.15 -0.62 -18.46
CA THR A 131 7.46 -1.38 -17.41
C THR A 131 7.59 -0.76 -16.02
N PHE A 132 8.18 0.45 -15.93
CA PHE A 132 8.52 1.08 -14.66
C PHE A 132 7.36 1.11 -13.67
N VAL A 133 6.17 1.49 -14.12
CA VAL A 133 5.00 1.63 -13.22
C VAL A 133 4.57 0.28 -12.63
N PHE A 134 4.66 -0.81 -13.40
CA PHE A 134 4.38 -2.15 -12.90
C PHE A 134 5.41 -2.59 -11.85
N ASP A 135 6.69 -2.35 -12.13
CA ASP A 135 7.80 -2.77 -11.28
C ASP A 135 7.86 -1.96 -9.98
N ALA A 136 7.74 -0.65 -10.08
CA ALA A 136 7.63 0.24 -8.92
C ALA A 136 6.41 -0.11 -8.07
N GLY A 137 5.26 -0.39 -8.70
CA GLY A 137 4.04 -0.80 -8.01
C GLY A 137 4.25 -2.09 -7.21
N LEU A 138 4.85 -3.11 -7.82
CA LEU A 138 5.17 -4.37 -7.14
C LEU A 138 6.09 -4.15 -5.93
N VAL A 139 7.20 -3.45 -6.14
CA VAL A 139 8.19 -3.19 -5.08
C VAL A 139 7.56 -2.43 -3.92
N LEU A 140 6.82 -1.36 -4.19
CA LEU A 140 6.18 -0.54 -3.16
C LEU A 140 5.14 -1.34 -2.35
N HIS A 141 4.35 -2.21 -3.01
CA HIS A 141 3.42 -3.08 -2.29
C HIS A 141 4.14 -4.09 -1.37
N TYR A 142 5.24 -4.70 -1.82
CA TYR A 142 6.02 -5.60 -0.95
C TYR A 142 6.66 -4.87 0.23
N ILE A 143 7.20 -3.67 0.00
CA ILE A 143 7.72 -2.83 1.09
C ILE A 143 6.61 -2.49 2.08
N LEU A 144 5.42 -2.10 1.60
CA LEU A 144 4.27 -1.81 2.46
C LEU A 144 3.89 -3.01 3.33
N ILE A 145 3.79 -4.21 2.73
CA ILE A 145 3.48 -5.45 3.47
C ILE A 145 4.52 -5.70 4.56
N GLY A 146 5.81 -5.57 4.24
CA GLY A 146 6.89 -5.74 5.21
C GLY A 146 6.81 -4.74 6.38
N LEU A 147 6.54 -3.46 6.07
CA LEU A 147 6.37 -2.41 7.08
C LEU A 147 5.15 -2.67 7.98
N LEU A 148 4.03 -3.12 7.41
CA LEU A 148 2.83 -3.45 8.18
C LEU A 148 3.05 -4.64 9.12
N PHE A 149 3.76 -5.68 8.66
CA PHE A 149 4.16 -6.80 9.52
C PHE A 149 5.05 -6.35 10.68
N ALA A 150 6.07 -5.54 10.40
CA ALA A 150 6.95 -4.99 11.44
C ALA A 150 6.16 -4.13 12.44
N LEU A 151 5.23 -3.29 11.95
CA LEU A 151 4.37 -2.46 12.79
C LEU A 151 3.45 -3.31 13.69
N LEU A 152 2.86 -4.36 13.14
CA LEU A 152 2.01 -5.30 13.88
C LEU A 152 2.78 -5.96 15.03
N VAL A 153 3.99 -6.45 14.74
CA VAL A 153 4.87 -7.05 15.75
C VAL A 153 5.18 -6.06 16.87
N VAL A 154 5.59 -4.83 16.53
CA VAL A 154 5.89 -3.77 17.50
C VAL A 154 4.65 -3.41 18.34
N ALA A 155 3.47 -3.33 17.71
CA ALA A 155 2.22 -3.04 18.41
C ALA A 155 1.85 -4.15 19.41
N ILE A 156 1.99 -5.43 19.03
CA ILE A 156 1.75 -6.58 19.91
C ILE A 156 2.71 -6.56 21.10
N PHE A 157 4.01 -6.38 20.87
CA PHE A 157 5.01 -6.31 21.95
C PHE A 157 4.73 -5.15 22.91
N THR A 158 4.38 -3.98 22.37
CA THR A 158 4.05 -2.79 23.15
C THR A 158 2.82 -3.03 24.03
N PHE A 159 1.79 -3.68 23.48
CA PHE A 159 0.59 -4.05 24.24
C PHE A 159 0.88 -5.10 25.33
N ALA A 160 1.62 -6.17 25.00
CA ALA A 160 1.98 -7.22 25.94
C ALA A 160 2.85 -6.70 27.10
N GLN A 161 3.81 -5.82 26.82
CA GLN A 161 4.60 -5.16 27.85
C GLN A 161 3.71 -4.33 28.78
N ARG A 162 2.73 -3.61 28.24
CA ARG A 162 1.80 -2.80 29.05
C ARG A 162 0.91 -3.65 29.97
N LEU A 163 0.47 -4.82 29.50
CA LEU A 163 -0.25 -5.79 30.35
C LEU A 163 0.64 -6.28 31.51
N ARG A 164 1.91 -6.59 31.25
CA ARG A 164 2.88 -7.00 32.27
C ARG A 164 3.22 -5.89 33.27
N GLU A 165 3.30 -4.64 32.82
CA GLU A 165 3.57 -3.47 33.68
C GLU A 165 2.39 -3.12 34.62
N GLY A 166 1.28 -3.88 34.60
CA GLY A 166 0.23 -3.78 35.62
C GLY A 166 -0.48 -2.42 35.65
N LYS A 167 -0.56 -1.71 34.50
CA LYS A 167 -1.44 -0.55 34.31
C LYS A 167 -2.72 -1.03 33.61
N PRO A 168 -3.68 -1.65 34.33
CA PRO A 168 -4.78 -2.36 33.72
C PRO A 168 -5.91 -1.35 33.55
N LEU A 169 -6.08 -0.82 32.34
CA LEU A 169 -7.36 -0.21 31.95
C LEU A 169 -8.49 -1.26 31.88
N ILE A 170 -8.15 -2.56 32.00
CA ILE A 170 -9.11 -3.67 32.13
C ILE A 170 -9.97 -3.53 33.40
N ARG A 171 -9.55 -2.76 34.42
CA ARG A 171 -10.37 -2.50 35.61
C ARG A 171 -11.50 -1.46 35.44
N ARG A 172 -11.67 -0.85 34.26
CA ARG A 172 -12.74 0.17 34.03
C ARG A 172 -13.64 -0.12 32.81
N LEU A 173 -13.66 -1.36 32.34
CA LEU A 173 -14.53 -1.79 31.24
C LEU A 173 -15.49 -2.91 31.64
N ILE A 174 -15.58 -3.22 32.94
CA ILE A 174 -16.63 -4.01 33.58
C ILE A 174 -17.19 -3.15 34.72
#